data_AF-A0A1H0US37-F1
#
_entry.id   AF-A0A1H0US37-F1
#
_cell.length_a   1.000
_cell.length_b   1.000
_cell.length_c   1.000
_cell.angle_alpha   90.00
_cell.angle_beta   90.00
_cell.angle_gamma   90.00
#
_symmetry.space_group_name_H-M   'P 1'
#
loop_
_entity.id
_entity.type
_entity.pdbx_description
1 polymer ?
#
loop_
_entity_poly.entity_id
_entity_poly.type
_entity_poly.pdbx_seq_one_letter_code
_entity_poly.pdbx_strand_id
1 'polypeptide(L)'
;MKKLLTAVVLVAGTMLSGCAVSTTAPQTPSATPKMSVEDSCKFLNTDTFVPSGTAKEQAAQIGQHYQEVADKVAPEVGAPIHQMADIMKQVAASPTGAKTDEQTAQLTEQINKIGQYCK
;
A
#
# COMPACT_ATOMS: atom_id res chain seq x y z
N MET A 1 5.18 50.26 6.07
CA MET A 1 4.65 51.02 7.23
C MET A 1 4.41 50.04 8.38
N LYS A 2 4.70 50.47 9.61
CA LYS A 2 4.58 49.71 10.87
C LYS A 2 3.15 49.23 11.13
N LYS A 3 3.02 48.09 11.83
CA LYS A 3 2.34 47.92 13.15
C LYS A 3 2.43 46.43 13.56
N LEU A 4 3.21 46.04 14.58
CA LEU A 4 2.87 46.01 16.03
C LEU A 4 1.72 45.01 16.31
N LEU A 5 1.67 44.11 17.29
CA LEU A 5 2.45 43.74 18.48
C LEU A 5 1.84 42.42 19.04
N THR A 6 2.67 41.60 19.69
CA THR A 6 2.46 40.92 20.99
C THR A 6 1.09 40.32 21.36
N ALA A 7 1.09 39.01 21.67
CA ALA A 7 0.32 38.47 22.80
C ALA A 7 0.92 37.15 23.31
N VAL A 8 1.77 37.27 24.33
CA VAL A 8 2.08 36.21 25.30
C VAL A 8 0.83 35.99 26.13
N VAL A 9 0.31 34.76 26.18
CA VAL A 9 -0.57 34.31 27.27
C VAL A 9 0.04 33.03 27.84
N LEU A 10 0.88 33.22 28.85
CA LEU A 10 1.12 32.26 29.91
C LEU A 10 -0.06 32.35 30.88
N VAL A 11 -0.86 31.30 31.01
CA VAL A 11 -1.57 31.00 32.26
C VAL A 11 -1.40 29.52 32.57
N ALA A 12 -0.87 29.29 33.75
CA ALA A 12 -0.61 28.01 34.38
C ALA A 12 -1.86 27.40 35.03
N GLY A 13 -1.77 26.10 35.33
CA GLY A 13 -2.69 25.35 36.19
C GLY A 13 -3.65 24.50 35.35
N THR A 14 -3.65 23.18 35.43
CA THR A 14 -3.58 22.35 36.65
C THR A 14 -2.91 21.01 36.35
N MET A 15 -2.07 20.56 37.28
CA MET A 15 -1.72 19.15 37.39
C MET A 15 -2.97 18.39 37.82
N LEU A 16 -3.44 17.44 37.02
CA LEU A 16 -4.24 16.32 37.50
C LEU A 16 -3.64 15.04 36.95
N SER A 17 -3.02 14.29 37.86
CA SER A 17 -2.52 12.94 37.64
C SER A 17 -3.69 12.04 37.27
N GLY A 18 -3.69 11.53 36.04
CA GLY A 18 -4.64 10.55 35.54
C GLY A 18 -4.12 9.98 34.23
N CYS A 19 -3.82 8.69 34.20
CA CYS A 19 -3.35 7.96 33.02
C CYS A 19 -4.44 7.91 31.95
N ALA A 20 -4.54 8.95 31.14
CA ALA A 20 -5.25 8.93 29.87
C ALA A 20 -4.54 9.93 28.96
N VAL A 21 -3.58 9.41 28.18
CA VAL A 21 -2.97 10.14 27.06
C VAL A 21 -4.07 10.37 26.01
N SER A 22 -4.81 11.46 26.18
CA SER A 22 -5.46 12.17 25.07
C SER A 22 -4.43 13.14 24.52
N THR A 23 -3.57 12.62 23.65
CA THR A 23 -2.72 13.46 22.82
C THR A 23 -3.49 13.85 21.57
N THR A 24 -3.77 15.14 21.45
CA THR A 24 -3.93 15.82 20.16
C THR A 24 -2.60 15.74 19.40
N ALA A 25 -2.23 14.55 18.96
CA ALA A 25 -1.18 14.35 17.97
C ALA A 25 -1.76 14.64 16.59
N PRO A 26 -0.99 15.21 15.64
CA PRO A 26 -1.30 15.07 14.23
C PRO A 26 -1.59 13.59 13.98
N GLN A 27 -2.69 13.28 13.28
CA GLN A 27 -3.00 11.91 12.87
C GLN A 27 -1.91 11.47 11.88
N THR A 28 -0.75 11.06 12.38
CA THR A 28 0.19 10.25 11.61
C THR A 28 -0.61 9.03 11.21
N PRO A 29 -0.75 8.69 9.92
CA PRO A 29 -1.44 7.48 9.52
C PRO A 29 -0.78 6.33 10.27
N SER A 30 -1.52 5.67 11.17
CA SER A 30 -1.03 4.44 11.80
C SER A 30 -0.72 3.50 10.64
N ALA A 31 0.57 3.23 10.40
CA ALA A 31 0.97 2.30 9.38
C ALA A 31 0.27 0.97 9.68
N THR A 32 -0.57 0.50 8.75
CA THR A 32 -1.22 -0.81 8.87
C THR A 32 -0.14 -1.83 9.20
N PRO A 33 -0.26 -2.59 10.31
CA PRO A 33 0.72 -3.59 10.66
C PRO A 33 0.90 -4.56 9.49
N LYS A 34 2.13 -4.67 9.01
CA LYS A 34 2.51 -5.57 7.90
C LYS A 34 2.67 -7.00 8.43
N MET A 35 2.33 -7.98 7.60
CA MET A 35 2.54 -9.39 7.90
C MET A 35 4.04 -9.74 8.00
N SER A 36 4.36 -10.85 8.66
CA SER A 36 5.66 -11.51 8.51
C SER A 36 5.84 -12.06 7.09
N VAL A 37 7.07 -12.36 6.68
CA VAL A 37 7.33 -12.99 5.36
C VAL A 37 6.59 -14.32 5.25
N GLU A 38 6.61 -15.14 6.30
CA GLU A 38 5.95 -16.45 6.33
C GLU A 38 4.42 -16.31 6.14
N ASP A 39 3.78 -15.42 6.91
CA ASP A 39 2.34 -15.21 6.81
C ASP A 39 1.94 -14.58 5.48
N SER A 40 2.79 -13.72 4.93
CA SER A 40 2.61 -13.16 3.58
C SER A 40 2.57 -14.26 2.53
N CYS A 41 3.52 -15.19 2.57
CA CYS A 41 3.59 -16.29 1.61
C CYS A 41 2.40 -17.24 1.76
N LYS A 42 1.95 -17.53 2.99
CA LYS A 42 0.71 -18.28 3.22
C LYS A 42 -0.50 -17.55 2.65
N PHE A 43 -0.61 -16.26 2.92
CA PHE A 43 -1.70 -15.42 2.41
C PHE A 43 -1.76 -15.46 0.88
N LEU A 44 -0.64 -15.23 0.20
CA LEU A 44 -0.54 -15.25 -1.27
C LEU A 44 -0.92 -16.61 -1.87
N ASN A 45 -0.55 -17.72 -1.22
CA ASN A 45 -0.87 -19.06 -1.68
C ASN A 45 -2.36 -19.42 -1.53
N THR A 46 -3.10 -18.67 -0.70
CA THR A 46 -4.54 -18.87 -0.47
C THR A 46 -5.41 -17.80 -1.13
N ASP A 47 -4.79 -16.88 -1.88
CA ASP A 47 -5.49 -15.81 -2.56
C ASP A 47 -6.31 -16.36 -3.74
N THR A 48 -7.63 -16.19 -3.66
CA THR A 48 -8.59 -16.70 -4.64
C THR A 48 -9.21 -15.60 -5.48
N PHE A 49 -8.58 -14.43 -5.54
CA PHE A 49 -9.06 -13.32 -6.34
C PHE A 49 -9.22 -13.69 -7.83
N VAL A 50 -10.42 -13.48 -8.36
CA VAL A 50 -10.75 -13.69 -9.78
C VAL A 50 -11.39 -12.42 -10.33
N PRO A 51 -10.73 -11.71 -11.25
CA PRO A 51 -11.28 -10.51 -11.87
C PRO A 51 -12.34 -10.87 -12.91
N SER A 52 -13.22 -9.92 -13.24
CA SER A 52 -14.30 -10.12 -14.21
C SER A 52 -14.46 -8.95 -15.19
N GLY A 53 -15.22 -9.17 -16.26
CA GLY A 53 -15.49 -8.16 -17.30
C GLY A 53 -14.51 -8.24 -18.48
N THR A 54 -14.34 -7.12 -19.17
CA THR A 54 -13.41 -6.94 -20.29
C THR A 54 -11.95 -7.00 -19.84
N ALA A 55 -11.01 -7.19 -20.77
CA ALA A 55 -9.58 -7.23 -20.45
C ALA A 55 -9.09 -5.95 -19.73
N LYS A 56 -9.64 -4.79 -20.07
CA LYS A 56 -9.31 -3.50 -19.45
C LYS A 56 -9.82 -3.44 -17.99
N GLU A 57 -11.05 -3.88 -17.76
CA GLU A 57 -11.65 -3.93 -16.41
C GLU A 57 -10.92 -4.95 -15.53
N GLN A 58 -10.60 -6.13 -16.08
CA GLN A 58 -9.82 -7.12 -15.37
C GLN A 58 -8.44 -6.59 -14.99
N ALA A 59 -7.75 -5.91 -15.92
CA ALA A 59 -6.44 -5.33 -15.64
C ALA A 59 -6.50 -4.28 -14.53
N ALA A 60 -7.55 -3.44 -14.51
CA ALA A 60 -7.75 -2.45 -13.45
C ALA A 60 -7.97 -3.13 -12.09
N GLN A 61 -8.84 -4.14 -12.05
CA GLN A 61 -9.14 -4.90 -10.83
C GLN A 61 -7.90 -5.63 -10.30
N ILE A 62 -7.11 -6.28 -11.17
CA ILE A 62 -5.85 -6.93 -10.79
C ILE A 62 -4.86 -5.90 -10.25
N GLY A 63 -4.70 -4.74 -10.92
CA GLY A 63 -3.80 -3.69 -10.48
C GLY A 63 -4.16 -3.15 -9.09
N GLN A 64 -5.46 -2.96 -8.82
CA GLN A 64 -5.93 -2.57 -7.50
C GLN A 64 -5.68 -3.68 -6.46
N HIS A 65 -6.02 -4.93 -6.78
CA HIS A 65 -5.83 -6.06 -5.90
C HIS A 65 -4.36 -6.21 -5.49
N TYR A 66 -3.43 -6.15 -6.45
CA TYR A 66 -1.99 -6.18 -6.13
C TYR A 66 -1.56 -5.03 -5.23
N GLN A 67 -2.10 -3.82 -5.40
CA GLN A 67 -1.77 -2.71 -4.51
C GLN A 67 -2.26 -2.99 -3.08
N GLU A 68 -3.48 -3.47 -2.92
CA GLU A 68 -4.02 -3.82 -1.60
C GLU A 68 -3.26 -4.98 -0.94
N VAL A 69 -2.80 -5.95 -1.72
CA VAL A 69 -1.97 -7.06 -1.25
C VAL A 69 -0.59 -6.56 -0.81
N ALA A 70 0.07 -5.75 -1.64
CA ALA A 70 1.37 -5.13 -1.32
C ALA A 70 1.30 -4.30 -0.01
N ASP A 71 0.14 -3.71 0.26
CA ASP A 71 -0.10 -2.95 1.48
C ASP A 71 -0.25 -3.82 2.75
N LYS A 72 -0.52 -5.12 2.61
CA LYS A 72 -0.72 -6.05 3.73
C LYS A 72 0.50 -6.92 4.02
N VAL A 73 1.20 -7.36 2.98
CA VAL A 73 2.33 -8.31 3.10
C VAL A 73 3.62 -7.66 3.61
N ALA A 74 4.60 -8.48 3.99
CA ALA A 74 5.94 -8.07 4.36
C ALA A 74 6.58 -7.20 3.26
N PRO A 75 7.34 -6.14 3.59
CA PRO A 75 7.89 -5.20 2.61
C PRO A 75 8.68 -5.87 1.46
N GLU A 76 9.46 -6.90 1.75
CA GLU A 76 10.28 -7.62 0.77
C GLU A 76 9.43 -8.39 -0.25
N VAL A 77 8.26 -8.88 0.19
CA VAL A 77 7.26 -9.55 -0.65
C VAL A 77 6.36 -8.52 -1.35
N GLY A 78 6.02 -7.42 -0.68
CA GLY A 78 5.12 -6.40 -1.17
C GLY A 78 5.74 -5.50 -2.25
N ALA A 79 7.04 -5.24 -2.18
CA ALA A 79 7.74 -4.42 -3.18
C ALA A 79 7.59 -4.95 -4.63
N PRO A 80 7.86 -6.23 -4.94
CA PRO A 80 7.61 -6.76 -6.29
C PRO A 80 6.11 -6.77 -6.65
N ILE A 81 5.20 -7.03 -5.69
CA ILE A 81 3.75 -6.99 -5.94
C ILE A 81 3.28 -5.57 -6.29
N HIS A 82 3.84 -4.54 -5.66
CA HIS A 82 3.56 -3.15 -6.01
C HIS A 82 3.99 -2.84 -7.45
N GLN A 83 5.14 -3.36 -7.90
CA GLN A 83 5.55 -3.21 -9.29
C GLN A 83 4.59 -3.93 -10.26
N MET A 84 4.09 -5.11 -9.88
CA MET A 84 3.05 -5.80 -10.64
C MET A 84 1.76 -4.97 -10.71
N ALA A 85 1.38 -4.31 -9.62
CA ALA A 85 0.22 -3.41 -9.58
C ALA A 85 0.37 -2.27 -10.60
N ASP A 86 1.54 -1.64 -10.66
CA ASP A 86 1.81 -0.54 -11.57
C ASP A 86 1.82 -0.96 -13.04
N ILE A 87 2.36 -2.15 -13.36
CA ILE A 87 2.27 -2.73 -14.71
C ILE A 87 0.80 -2.95 -15.10
N MET A 88 -0.01 -3.52 -14.20
CA MET A 88 -1.42 -3.79 -14.49
C MET A 88 -2.26 -2.51 -14.62
N LYS A 89 -1.92 -1.43 -13.91
CA LYS A 89 -2.50 -0.10 -14.14
C LYS A 89 -2.17 0.44 -15.54
N GLN A 90 -0.94 0.24 -16.02
CA GLN A 90 -0.57 0.63 -17.39
C GLN A 90 -1.34 -0.21 -18.43
N VAL A 91 -1.49 -1.51 -18.19
CA VAL A 91 -2.30 -2.40 -19.03
C VAL A 91 -3.76 -1.92 -19.07
N ALA A 92 -4.34 -1.57 -17.93
CA ALA A 92 -5.69 -1.02 -17.85
C ALA A 92 -5.82 0.35 -18.54
N ALA A 93 -4.76 1.17 -18.54
CA ALA A 93 -4.75 2.44 -19.28
C ALA A 93 -4.72 2.25 -20.80
N SER A 94 -4.24 1.10 -21.30
CA SER A 94 -4.15 0.81 -22.74
C SER A 94 -5.52 0.74 -23.44
N PRO A 95 -5.57 0.87 -24.78
CA PRO A 95 -6.82 0.79 -25.53
C PRO A 95 -7.55 -0.56 -25.42
N THR A 96 -6.80 -1.67 -25.34
CA THR A 96 -7.38 -3.02 -25.38
C THR A 96 -7.38 -3.73 -24.03
N GLY A 97 -6.56 -3.30 -23.06
CA GLY A 97 -6.34 -4.03 -21.81
C GLY A 97 -5.51 -5.30 -21.99
N ALA A 98 -4.94 -5.53 -23.18
CA ALA A 98 -4.06 -6.66 -23.42
C ALA A 98 -2.64 -6.34 -22.95
N LYS A 99 -1.99 -7.32 -22.31
CA LYS A 99 -0.57 -7.22 -21.96
C LYS A 99 0.29 -7.34 -23.21
N THR A 100 1.33 -6.53 -23.30
CA THR A 100 2.42 -6.72 -24.25
C THR A 100 3.37 -7.82 -23.78
N ASP A 101 4.25 -8.29 -24.66
CA ASP A 101 5.30 -9.26 -24.31
C ASP A 101 6.26 -8.68 -23.26
N GLU A 102 6.60 -7.38 -23.38
CA GLU A 102 7.44 -6.69 -22.41
C GLU A 102 6.79 -6.63 -21.03
N GLN A 103 5.51 -6.25 -20.95
CA GLN A 103 4.77 -6.23 -19.68
C GLN A 103 4.62 -7.64 -19.09
N THR A 104 4.49 -8.66 -19.93
CA THR A 104 4.46 -10.07 -19.49
C THR A 104 5.80 -10.50 -18.91
N ALA A 105 6.91 -10.13 -19.54
CA ALA A 105 8.25 -10.39 -19.02
C ALA A 105 8.51 -9.67 -17.69
N GLN A 106 8.10 -8.39 -17.59
CA GLN A 106 8.21 -7.62 -16.36
C GLN A 106 7.40 -8.25 -15.21
N LEU A 107 6.15 -8.67 -15.47
CA LEU A 107 5.34 -9.37 -14.46
C LEU A 107 6.00 -10.68 -14.02
N THR A 108 6.53 -11.46 -14.96
CA THR A 108 7.23 -12.72 -14.68
C THR A 108 8.46 -12.49 -13.81
N GLU A 109 9.24 -11.43 -14.07
CA GLU A 109 10.38 -11.06 -13.24
C GLU A 109 9.97 -10.80 -11.79
N GLN A 110 8.88 -10.08 -11.57
CA GLN A 110 8.39 -9.78 -10.22
C GLN A 110 7.85 -11.03 -9.51
N ILE A 111 7.14 -11.91 -10.22
CA ILE A 111 6.70 -13.20 -9.70
C ILE A 111 7.91 -14.05 -9.26
N ASN A 112 8.98 -14.07 -10.06
CA ASN A 112 10.20 -14.78 -9.71
C ASN A 112 10.87 -14.20 -8.45
N LYS A 113 10.85 -12.86 -8.28
CA LYS A 113 11.34 -12.21 -7.05
C LYS A 113 10.51 -12.60 -5.82
N ILE A 114 9.18 -12.67 -5.95
CA ILE A 114 8.29 -13.16 -4.88
C ILE A 114 8.68 -14.60 -4.50
N GLY A 115 8.92 -15.47 -5.50
CA GLY A 115 9.33 -16.85 -5.28
C GLY A 115 10.68 -17.03 -4.58
N GLN A 116 11.55 -16.01 -4.55
CA GLN A 116 12.78 -16.05 -3.74
C GLN A 116 12.49 -15.97 -2.23
N TYR A 117 11.38 -15.37 -1.84
CA TYR A 117 10.93 -15.25 -0.45
C TYR A 117 9.93 -16.35 -0.06
N CYS A 118 9.02 -16.68 -0.96
CA CYS A 118 7.95 -17.66 -0.74
C CYS A 118 8.30 -19.04 -1.29
N LYS A 119 9.28 -19.69 -0.66
CA LYS A 119 9.75 -21.05 -1.00
C LYS A 119 8.92 -22.15 -0.36
#